data_AF-A0A8T2EA49-F1
#
_entry.id   AF-A0A8T2EA49-F1
#
_cell.length_a   1.000
_cell.length_b   1.000
_cell.length_c   1.000
_cell.angle_alpha   90.00
_cell.angle_beta   90.00
_cell.angle_gamma   90.00
#
_symmetry.space_group_name_H-M   'P 1'
#
loop_
_entity.id
_entity.type
_entity.pdbx_description
1 polymer ?
#
loop_
_entity_poly.entity_id
_entity_poly.type
_entity_poly.pdbx_seq_one_letter_code
_entity_poly.pdbx_strand_id
1 'polypeptide(L)'
;MCQRNNDDKLEDLVGKIVNDYHTYAGKRSELSYRCCAHYFAPSWNTPIENSMLWMGGCRPSSFIRLIYALCGSQAETQLSQYLLKIDDDFDINHGGFMSDLTATQLGKLNDLHLEVIKKEDKITKTSANFQDDVADLPIADVVHADVAVEDALDKHEEGMAVLLAEADKLRFETLRKIVDVVTPLQAVEFLLAGKRLQLSLHDRGRVRADVCGGVGGAAV
;
A
#
# COMPACT_ATOMS: atom_id res chain seq x y z
N MET A 1 29.09 1.59 -22.06
CA MET A 1 29.49 0.65 -20.98
C MET A 1 29.08 1.14 -19.59
N CYS A 2 29.24 2.44 -19.28
CA CYS A 2 28.87 3.01 -17.97
C CYS A 2 27.36 3.04 -17.66
N GLN A 3 26.48 3.34 -18.64
CA GLN A 3 25.02 3.32 -18.45
C GLN A 3 24.46 1.91 -18.20
N ARG A 4 24.89 0.93 -19.00
CA ARG A 4 24.46 -0.48 -18.85
C ARG A 4 24.81 -1.03 -17.45
N ASN A 5 26.00 -0.73 -16.94
CA ASN A 5 26.41 -1.10 -15.57
C ASN A 5 25.61 -0.39 -14.45
N ASN A 6 24.99 0.76 -14.74
CA ASN A 6 24.11 1.43 -13.78
C ASN A 6 22.69 0.84 -13.83
N ASP A 7 22.18 0.52 -15.02
CA ASP A 7 20.88 -0.13 -15.18
C ASP A 7 20.86 -1.53 -14.54
N ASP A 8 21.93 -2.31 -14.74
CA ASP A 8 22.09 -3.64 -14.12
C ASP A 8 22.06 -3.54 -12.57
N LYS A 9 22.69 -2.50 -12.00
CA LYS A 9 22.67 -2.25 -10.54
C LYS A 9 21.30 -1.84 -10.03
N LEU A 10 20.56 -1.04 -10.80
CA LEU A 10 19.19 -0.64 -10.45
C LEU A 10 18.27 -1.85 -10.49
N GLU A 11 18.42 -2.72 -11.50
CA GLU A 11 17.67 -3.97 -11.61
C GLU A 11 17.95 -4.90 -10.41
N ASP A 12 19.22 -5.08 -10.04
CA ASP A 12 19.61 -5.86 -8.85
C ASP A 12 18.99 -5.29 -7.56
N LEU A 13 19.01 -3.97 -7.40
CA LEU A 13 18.44 -3.30 -6.22
C LEU A 13 16.92 -3.47 -6.16
N VAL A 14 16.22 -3.27 -7.28
CA VAL A 14 14.77 -3.46 -7.39
C VAL A 14 14.42 -4.91 -7.11
N GLY A 15 15.15 -5.86 -7.70
CA GLY A 15 14.97 -7.30 -7.47
C GLY A 15 15.12 -7.66 -5.99
N LYS A 16 16.12 -7.09 -5.30
CA LYS A 16 16.30 -7.27 -3.86
C LYS A 16 15.10 -6.75 -3.06
N ILE A 17 14.63 -5.54 -3.34
CA ILE A 17 13.48 -4.95 -2.64
C ILE A 17 12.21 -5.78 -2.85
N VAL A 18 11.96 -6.23 -4.08
CA VAL A 18 10.80 -7.08 -4.41
C VAL A 18 10.89 -8.42 -3.68
N ASN A 19 12.09 -9.02 -3.61
CA ASN A 19 12.31 -10.27 -2.87
C ASN A 19 12.17 -10.10 -1.35
N ASP A 20 12.64 -8.99 -0.80
CA ASP A 20 12.48 -8.66 0.62
C ASP A 20 10.98 -8.50 0.97
N TYR A 21 10.21 -7.84 0.09
CA TYR A 21 8.76 -7.73 0.24
C TYR A 21 8.04 -9.08 0.14
N HIS A 22 8.44 -9.93 -0.82
CA HIS A 22 7.93 -11.30 -0.93
C HIS A 22 8.18 -12.10 0.36
N THR A 23 9.40 -12.03 0.87
CA THR A 23 9.80 -12.71 2.11
C THR A 23 9.01 -12.19 3.31
N TYR A 24 8.82 -10.88 3.41
CA TYR A 24 7.99 -10.25 4.44
C TYR A 24 6.54 -10.74 4.36
N ALA A 25 5.93 -10.70 3.18
CA ALA A 25 4.54 -11.16 2.97
C ALA A 25 4.38 -12.65 3.30
N GLY A 26 5.35 -13.48 2.92
CA GLY A 26 5.36 -14.92 3.26
C GLY A 26 5.40 -15.17 4.77
N LYS A 27 6.33 -14.52 5.48
CA LYS A 27 6.40 -14.62 6.96
C LYS A 27 5.14 -14.09 7.64
N ARG A 28 4.57 -13.02 7.10
CA ARG A 28 3.34 -12.42 7.63
C ARG A 28 2.13 -13.35 7.47
N SER A 29 2.04 -14.06 6.34
CA SER A 29 1.03 -15.09 6.09
C SER A 29 1.20 -16.30 7.02
N GLU A 30 2.43 -16.72 7.32
CA GLU A 30 2.68 -17.82 8.27
C GLU A 30 2.20 -17.46 9.69
N LEU A 31 2.41 -16.20 10.09
CA LEU A 31 2.05 -15.71 11.43
C LEU A 31 0.58 -15.25 11.54
N SER A 32 -0.15 -15.09 10.44
CA SER A 32 -1.52 -14.56 10.46
C SER A 32 -2.47 -15.45 11.26
N TYR A 33 -2.32 -16.78 11.18
CA TYR A 33 -3.14 -17.75 11.92
C TYR A 33 -2.97 -17.70 13.45
N ARG A 34 -1.94 -17.01 13.96
CA ARG A 34 -1.67 -16.89 15.40
C ARG A 34 -2.02 -15.53 15.98
N CYS A 35 -1.87 -14.47 15.19
CA CYS A 35 -1.92 -13.08 15.66
C CYS A 35 -2.68 -12.18 14.68
N CYS A 36 -3.71 -12.68 14.00
CA CYS A 36 -4.41 -12.00 12.92
C CYS A 36 -4.85 -10.57 13.31
N ALA A 37 -5.53 -10.43 14.45
CA ALA A 37 -6.09 -9.16 14.92
C ALA A 37 -5.05 -8.02 15.02
N HIS A 38 -3.81 -8.34 15.41
CA HIS A 38 -2.73 -7.36 15.54
C HIS A 38 -2.32 -6.72 14.21
N TYR A 39 -2.60 -7.38 13.08
CA TYR A 39 -2.32 -6.80 11.76
C TYR A 39 -3.41 -5.83 11.31
N PHE A 40 -4.64 -5.94 11.83
CA PHE A 40 -5.74 -5.04 11.49
C PHE A 40 -5.72 -3.74 12.32
N ALA A 41 -5.13 -3.77 13.51
CA ALA A 41 -4.90 -2.59 14.35
C ALA A 41 -3.51 -2.63 15.01
N PRO A 42 -2.43 -2.52 14.22
CA PRO A 42 -1.08 -2.57 14.74
C PRO A 42 -0.80 -1.41 15.70
N SER A 43 -0.17 -1.73 16.83
CA SER A 43 0.17 -0.77 17.89
C SER A 43 1.30 0.19 17.52
N TRP A 44 2.09 -0.15 16.50
CA TRP A 44 3.17 0.70 15.97
C TRP A 44 2.69 1.75 14.97
N ASN A 45 1.41 1.72 14.58
CA ASN A 45 0.80 2.72 13.72
C ASN A 45 0.11 3.80 14.57
N THR A 46 0.09 5.02 14.05
CA THR A 46 -0.73 6.11 14.58
C THR A 46 -2.21 5.87 14.27
N PRO A 47 -3.16 6.52 14.99
CA PRO A 47 -4.60 6.35 14.73
C PRO A 47 -5.01 6.66 13.29
N ILE A 48 -4.41 7.68 12.66
CA ILE A 48 -4.68 8.02 11.26
C ILE A 48 -4.15 6.94 10.31
N GLU A 49 -2.98 6.35 10.58
CA GLU A 49 -2.45 5.23 9.79
C GLU A 49 -3.37 4.01 9.90
N ASN A 50 -3.83 3.68 11.10
CA ASN A 50 -4.79 2.59 11.32
C ASN A 50 -6.11 2.81 10.58
N SER A 51 -6.63 4.04 10.56
CA SER A 51 -7.87 4.36 9.82
C SER A 51 -7.75 4.19 8.29
N MET A 52 -6.52 4.16 7.76
CA MET A 52 -6.26 4.01 6.32
C MET A 52 -5.92 2.57 5.92
N LEU A 53 -5.86 1.63 6.88
CA LEU A 53 -5.57 0.24 6.59
C LEU A 53 -6.72 -0.42 5.82
N TRP A 54 -6.35 -1.31 4.91
CA TRP A 54 -7.22 -2.22 4.19
C TRP A 54 -6.63 -3.62 4.29
N MET A 55 -7.33 -4.53 4.98
CA MET A 55 -6.90 -5.92 5.22
C MET A 55 -5.47 -6.01 5.78
N GLY A 56 -5.19 -5.24 6.85
CA GLY A 56 -3.89 -5.21 7.52
C GLY A 56 -2.71 -4.62 6.73
N GLY A 57 -2.99 -3.73 5.77
CA GLY A 57 -1.95 -3.02 5.00
C GLY A 57 -2.55 -1.96 4.10
N CYS A 58 -1.78 -1.45 3.14
CA CYS A 58 -2.32 -0.54 2.13
C CYS A 58 -3.20 -1.27 1.11
N ARG A 59 -4.15 -0.56 0.52
CA ARG A 59 -4.94 -1.06 -0.62
C ARG A 59 -4.06 -1.10 -1.89
N PRO A 60 -3.91 -2.23 -2.59
CA PRO A 60 -3.00 -2.38 -3.74
C PRO A 60 -3.15 -1.33 -4.87
N SER A 61 -4.36 -0.88 -5.16
CA SER A 61 -4.67 0.17 -6.15
C SER A 61 -4.01 1.51 -5.81
N SER A 62 -3.65 1.74 -4.54
CA SER A 62 -2.87 2.93 -4.14
C SER A 62 -1.48 2.97 -4.78
N PHE A 63 -0.86 1.83 -5.09
CA PHE A 63 0.43 1.78 -5.78
C PHE A 63 0.33 2.42 -7.17
N ILE A 64 -0.73 2.10 -7.90
CA ILE A 64 -0.94 2.60 -9.26
C ILE A 64 -1.40 4.06 -9.23
N ARG A 65 -2.25 4.44 -8.26
CA ARG A 65 -2.62 5.86 -8.05
C ARG A 65 -1.41 6.71 -7.69
N LEU A 66 -0.45 6.19 -6.93
CA LEU A 66 0.80 6.88 -6.63
C LEU A 66 1.59 7.14 -7.92
N ILE A 67 1.69 6.15 -8.81
CA ILE A 67 2.33 6.34 -10.12
C ILE A 67 1.65 7.47 -10.90
N TYR A 68 0.33 7.45 -11.03
CA TYR A 68 -0.40 8.51 -11.74
C TYR A 68 -0.19 9.90 -11.13
N ALA A 69 -0.16 10.01 -9.80
CA ALA A 69 0.12 11.25 -9.10
C ALA A 69 1.55 11.76 -9.38
N LEU A 70 2.53 10.86 -9.40
CA LEU A 70 3.92 11.20 -9.74
C LEU A 70 4.04 11.66 -11.19
N CYS A 71 3.43 10.93 -12.14
CA CYS A 71 3.39 11.32 -13.55
C CYS A 71 2.81 12.72 -13.73
N GLY A 72 1.63 12.96 -13.15
CA GLY A 72 0.93 14.24 -13.28
C GLY A 72 1.72 15.40 -12.69
N SER A 73 2.21 15.25 -11.45
CA SER A 73 2.97 16.31 -10.77
C SER A 73 4.28 16.64 -11.48
N GLN A 74 4.99 15.63 -11.99
CA GLN A 74 6.24 15.84 -12.73
C GLN A 74 5.98 16.47 -14.10
N ALA A 75 4.94 16.03 -14.83
CA ALA A 75 4.56 16.63 -16.10
C ALA A 75 4.15 18.10 -15.95
N GLU A 76 3.36 18.43 -14.92
CA GLU A 76 3.00 19.82 -14.60
C GLU A 76 4.24 20.68 -14.29
N THR A 77 5.19 20.11 -13.53
CA THR A 77 6.44 20.80 -13.19
C THR A 77 7.28 21.07 -14.44
N GLN A 78 7.43 20.07 -15.32
CA GLN A 78 8.15 20.23 -16.58
C GLN A 78 7.50 21.27 -17.50
N LEU A 79 6.17 21.22 -17.64
CA LEU A 79 5.43 22.18 -18.44
C LEU A 79 5.55 23.61 -17.86
N SER A 80 5.46 23.76 -16.54
CA SER A 80 5.66 25.05 -15.87
C SER A 80 7.06 25.59 -16.09
N GLN A 81 8.08 24.74 -15.98
CA GLN A 81 9.48 25.12 -16.22
C GLN A 81 9.72 25.51 -17.69
N TYR A 82 9.15 24.78 -18.63
CA TYR A 82 9.24 25.08 -20.07
C TYR A 82 8.59 26.43 -20.40
N LEU A 83 7.37 26.66 -19.91
CA LEU A 83 6.63 27.91 -20.15
C LEU A 83 7.31 29.13 -19.49
N LEU A 84 7.99 28.95 -18.36
CA LEU A 84 8.67 30.03 -17.63
C LEU A 84 10.10 30.32 -18.11
N LYS A 85 10.73 29.44 -18.89
CA LYS A 85 12.18 29.52 -19.24
C LYS A 85 12.47 29.49 -20.75
N ILE A 86 11.66 30.13 -21.58
CA ILE A 86 11.86 30.15 -23.05
C ILE A 86 13.19 30.80 -23.50
N ASP A 87 14.02 31.40 -22.62
CA ASP A 87 15.17 32.22 -23.06
C ASP A 87 16.58 31.81 -22.56
N ASP A 88 16.82 30.61 -22.03
CA ASP A 88 18.21 30.17 -21.81
C ASP A 88 18.42 28.65 -21.98
N ASP A 89 19.41 28.34 -22.82
CA ASP A 89 20.01 27.05 -23.14
C ASP A 89 20.16 26.13 -21.91
N PHE A 90 19.22 25.20 -21.71
CA PHE A 90 19.28 24.23 -20.60
C PHE A 90 19.07 22.80 -21.09
N ASP A 91 20.13 22.01 -20.93
CA ASP A 91 20.18 20.57 -21.18
C ASP A 91 19.25 19.85 -20.19
N ILE A 92 18.03 19.52 -20.64
CA ILE A 92 17.10 18.73 -19.85
C ILE A 92 17.69 17.33 -19.78
N ASN A 93 18.28 17.00 -18.64
CA ASN A 93 18.75 15.66 -18.34
C ASN A 93 17.52 14.72 -18.26
N HIS A 94 17.06 14.24 -19.42
CA HIS A 94 15.86 13.43 -19.66
C HIS A 94 16.00 11.96 -19.20
N GLY A 95 16.63 11.75 -18.04
CA GLY A 95 16.96 10.42 -17.55
C GLY A 95 16.02 9.95 -16.44
N GLY A 96 14.81 9.50 -16.79
CA GLY A 96 14.10 8.48 -16.00
C GLY A 96 13.16 8.97 -14.93
N PHE A 97 12.42 10.03 -15.21
CA PHE A 97 11.32 10.46 -14.37
C PHE A 97 10.06 9.60 -14.63
N MET A 98 9.18 9.50 -13.64
CA MET A 98 7.83 8.95 -13.79
C MET A 98 6.98 9.68 -14.84
N SER A 99 7.31 10.93 -15.20
CA SER A 99 6.76 11.65 -16.36
C SER A 99 7.06 10.97 -17.70
N ASP A 100 8.09 10.12 -17.76
CA ASP A 100 8.57 9.51 -19.01
C ASP A 100 7.92 8.14 -19.27
N LEU A 101 6.83 7.80 -18.55
CA LEU A 101 6.04 6.62 -18.85
C LEU A 101 5.52 6.68 -20.28
N THR A 102 5.85 5.67 -21.06
CA THR A 102 5.33 5.53 -22.42
C THR A 102 3.83 5.26 -22.41
N ALA A 103 3.14 5.60 -23.50
CA ALA A 103 1.71 5.30 -23.66
C ALA A 103 1.41 3.80 -23.49
N THR A 104 2.33 2.93 -23.93
CA THR A 104 2.22 1.48 -23.75
C THR A 104 2.34 1.07 -22.28
N GLN A 105 3.28 1.64 -21.54
CA GLN A 105 3.39 1.38 -20.10
C GLN A 105 2.16 1.86 -19.35
N LEU A 106 1.65 3.05 -19.67
CA LEU A 106 0.44 3.61 -19.06
C LEU A 106 -0.79 2.74 -19.36
N GLY A 107 -0.93 2.24 -20.59
CA GLY A 107 -1.98 1.29 -20.95
C GLY A 107 -1.91 0.00 -20.12
N LYS A 108 -0.73 -0.61 -20.01
CA LYS A 108 -0.52 -1.82 -19.17
C LYS A 108 -0.83 -1.57 -17.68
N LEU A 109 -0.43 -0.41 -17.14
CA LEU A 109 -0.73 -0.03 -15.76
C LEU A 109 -2.23 0.20 -15.54
N ASN A 110 -2.93 0.77 -16.52
CA ASN A 110 -4.37 0.95 -16.44
C ASN A 110 -5.12 -0.39 -16.48
N ASP A 111 -4.72 -1.31 -17.36
CA ASP A 111 -5.28 -2.66 -17.39
C ASP A 111 -5.04 -3.38 -16.07
N LEU A 112 -3.82 -3.29 -15.53
CA LEU A 112 -3.49 -3.81 -14.20
C LEU A 112 -4.35 -3.17 -13.10
N HIS A 113 -4.62 -1.86 -13.17
CA HIS A 113 -5.46 -1.17 -12.20
C HIS A 113 -6.88 -1.71 -12.17
N LEU A 114 -7.46 -1.94 -13.34
CA LEU A 114 -8.79 -2.53 -13.47
C LEU A 114 -8.84 -3.97 -12.95
N GLU A 115 -7.81 -4.77 -13.21
CA GLU A 115 -7.70 -6.12 -12.63
C GLU A 115 -7.62 -6.09 -11.10
N VAL A 116 -6.77 -5.21 -10.56
CA VAL A 116 -6.55 -5.07 -9.12
C VAL A 116 -7.84 -4.62 -8.43
N ILE A 117 -8.56 -3.63 -8.96
CA ILE A 117 -9.84 -3.17 -8.39
C ILE A 117 -10.84 -4.32 -8.31
N LYS A 118 -10.97 -5.13 -9.37
CA LYS A 118 -11.89 -6.29 -9.35
C LYS A 118 -11.54 -7.30 -8.24
N LYS A 119 -10.24 -7.56 -8.03
CA LYS A 119 -9.78 -8.44 -6.95
C LYS A 119 -9.97 -7.81 -5.56
N GLU A 120 -9.71 -6.52 -5.41
CA GLU A 120 -9.98 -5.76 -4.17
C GLU A 120 -11.45 -5.79 -3.79
N ASP A 121 -12.35 -5.62 -4.76
CA ASP A 121 -13.79 -5.65 -4.54
C ASP A 121 -14.25 -7.03 -4.07
N LYS A 122 -13.66 -8.11 -4.61
CA LYS A 122 -13.93 -9.46 -4.15
C LYS A 122 -13.53 -9.65 -2.69
N ILE A 123 -12.29 -9.28 -2.33
CA ILE A 123 -11.78 -9.38 -0.95
C ILE A 123 -12.62 -8.51 0.00
N THR A 124 -12.97 -7.29 -0.41
CA THR A 124 -13.78 -6.37 0.39
C THR A 124 -15.17 -6.92 0.66
N LYS A 125 -15.82 -7.53 -0.34
CA LYS A 125 -17.12 -8.20 -0.17
C LYS A 125 -17.04 -9.37 0.82
N THR A 126 -16.01 -10.21 0.70
CA THR A 126 -15.82 -11.31 1.65
C THR A 126 -15.58 -10.81 3.08
N SER A 127 -14.79 -9.75 3.25
CA SER A 127 -14.58 -9.13 4.56
C SER A 127 -15.87 -8.54 5.15
N ALA A 128 -16.73 -7.95 4.33
CA ALA A 128 -18.02 -7.43 4.79
C ALA A 128 -18.91 -8.57 5.29
N ASN A 129 -19.00 -9.67 4.54
CA ASN A 129 -19.77 -10.84 4.97
C ASN A 129 -19.28 -11.39 6.33
N PHE A 130 -17.96 -11.44 6.56
CA PHE A 130 -17.43 -11.88 7.86
C PHE A 130 -17.72 -10.92 9.00
N GLN A 131 -17.90 -9.62 8.71
CA GLN A 131 -18.33 -8.65 9.72
C GLN A 131 -19.82 -8.82 10.04
N ASP A 132 -20.65 -9.08 9.02
CA ASP A 132 -22.07 -9.35 9.19
C ASP A 132 -22.30 -10.64 10.00
N ASP A 133 -21.56 -11.72 9.70
CA ASP A 133 -21.66 -13.00 10.41
C ASP A 133 -21.39 -12.87 11.92
N VAL A 134 -20.48 -11.98 12.34
CA VAL A 134 -20.19 -11.70 13.76
C VAL A 134 -21.23 -10.78 14.38
N ALA A 135 -21.75 -9.82 13.61
CA ALA A 135 -22.78 -8.90 14.09
C ALA A 135 -24.12 -9.59 14.36
N ASP A 136 -24.38 -10.72 13.70
CA ASP A 136 -25.57 -11.55 13.91
C ASP A 136 -25.54 -12.38 15.21
N LEU A 137 -24.44 -12.34 15.99
CA LEU A 137 -24.37 -13.01 17.30
C LEU A 137 -25.29 -12.33 18.34
N PRO A 138 -26.11 -13.08 19.11
CA PRO A 138 -26.96 -12.51 20.12
C PRO A 138 -26.14 -11.80 21.22
N ILE A 139 -26.48 -10.54 21.52
CA ILE A 139 -25.82 -9.74 22.57
C ILE A 139 -25.83 -10.47 23.93
N ALA A 140 -26.88 -11.25 24.22
CA ALA A 140 -26.98 -12.03 25.45
C ALA A 140 -25.90 -13.12 25.54
N ASP A 141 -25.57 -13.78 24.42
CA ASP A 141 -24.58 -14.86 24.39
C ASP A 141 -23.17 -14.28 24.60
N VAL A 142 -22.89 -13.08 24.05
CA VAL A 142 -21.63 -12.34 24.25
C VAL A 142 -21.44 -11.94 25.71
N VAL A 143 -22.51 -11.53 26.41
CA VAL A 143 -22.45 -11.14 27.83
C VAL A 143 -22.21 -12.33 28.75
N HIS A 144 -22.68 -13.52 28.37
CA HIS A 144 -22.53 -14.73 29.16
C HIS A 144 -21.26 -15.54 28.85
N ALA A 145 -20.43 -15.09 27.91
CA ALA A 145 -19.18 -15.74 27.50
C ALA A 145 -19.37 -17.25 27.26
N ASP A 146 -20.45 -17.59 26.54
CA ASP A 146 -20.74 -18.97 26.20
C ASP A 146 -19.70 -19.52 25.21
N VAL A 147 -19.45 -20.83 25.27
CA VAL A 147 -18.48 -21.53 24.41
C VAL A 147 -18.75 -21.27 22.92
N ALA A 148 -20.03 -21.11 22.56
CA ALA A 148 -20.44 -20.79 21.19
C ALA A 148 -19.96 -19.41 20.69
N VAL A 149 -19.76 -18.44 21.58
CA VAL A 149 -19.25 -17.11 21.22
C VAL A 149 -17.76 -17.15 20.93
N GLU A 150 -16.98 -17.84 21.78
CA GLU A 150 -15.55 -18.03 21.57
C GLU A 150 -15.29 -18.78 20.25
N ASP A 151 -16.03 -19.87 19.97
CA ASP A 151 -15.95 -20.60 18.70
C ASP A 151 -16.25 -19.71 17.48
N ALA A 152 -17.21 -18.77 17.62
CA ALA A 152 -17.56 -17.83 16.55
C ALA A 152 -16.47 -16.77 16.33
N LEU A 153 -15.84 -16.29 17.40
CA LEU A 153 -14.71 -15.36 17.34
C LEU A 153 -13.47 -16.04 16.73
N ASP A 154 -13.15 -17.27 17.13
CA ASP A 154 -12.06 -18.06 16.54
C ASP A 154 -12.26 -18.24 15.04
N LYS A 155 -13.47 -18.62 14.61
CA LYS A 155 -13.82 -18.74 13.19
C LYS A 155 -13.70 -17.42 12.44
N HIS A 156 -14.07 -16.31 13.07
CA HIS A 156 -13.88 -14.98 12.48
C HIS A 156 -12.40 -14.64 12.32
N GLU A 157 -11.57 -14.90 13.33
CA GLU A 157 -10.13 -14.67 13.27
C GLU A 157 -9.45 -15.52 12.18
N GLU A 158 -9.85 -16.78 12.03
CA GLU A 158 -9.41 -17.65 10.93
C GLU A 158 -9.77 -17.07 9.56
N GLY A 159 -11.03 -16.63 9.38
CA GLY A 159 -11.48 -15.98 8.15
C GLY A 159 -10.69 -14.71 7.83
N MET A 160 -10.44 -13.89 8.85
CA MET A 160 -9.64 -12.67 8.72
C MET A 160 -8.17 -12.99 8.39
N ALA A 161 -7.62 -14.08 8.90
CA ALA A 161 -6.25 -14.53 8.59
C ALA A 161 -6.10 -14.94 7.12
N VAL A 162 -7.13 -15.59 6.57
CA VAL A 162 -7.21 -15.92 5.14
C VAL A 162 -7.28 -14.63 4.30
N LEU A 163 -8.11 -13.66 4.68
CA LEU A 163 -8.21 -12.38 3.97
C LEU A 163 -6.91 -11.58 3.99
N LEU A 164 -6.21 -11.58 5.14
CA LEU A 164 -4.91 -10.93 5.28
C LEU A 164 -3.90 -11.52 4.28
N ALA A 165 -3.84 -12.86 4.19
CA ALA A 165 -2.96 -13.57 3.27
C ALA A 165 -3.32 -13.32 1.79
N GLU A 166 -4.61 -13.33 1.45
CA GLU A 166 -5.08 -12.99 0.10
C GLU A 166 -4.74 -11.56 -0.28
N ALA A 167 -4.92 -10.62 0.65
CA ALA A 167 -4.58 -9.22 0.45
C ALA A 167 -3.06 -9.01 0.28
N ASP A 168 -2.23 -9.70 1.06
CA ASP A 168 -0.77 -9.66 0.92
C ASP A 168 -0.29 -10.20 -0.41
N LYS A 169 -0.86 -11.33 -0.83
CA LYS A 169 -0.59 -11.90 -2.14
C LYS A 169 -0.94 -10.90 -3.24
N LEU A 170 -2.11 -10.24 -3.15
CA LEU A 170 -2.51 -9.23 -4.12
C LEU A 170 -1.56 -8.01 -4.11
N ARG A 171 -1.13 -7.53 -2.94
CA ARG A 171 -0.13 -6.45 -2.85
C ARG A 171 1.18 -6.83 -3.54
N PHE A 172 1.70 -8.03 -3.25
CA PHE A 172 2.94 -8.50 -3.86
C PHE A 172 2.82 -8.68 -5.38
N GLU A 173 1.75 -9.34 -5.85
CA GLU A 173 1.50 -9.53 -7.28
C GLU A 173 1.40 -8.17 -8.00
N THR A 174 0.73 -7.19 -7.38
CA THR A 174 0.60 -5.84 -7.95
C THR A 174 1.95 -5.14 -8.02
N LEU A 175 2.72 -5.16 -6.93
CA LEU A 175 4.07 -4.59 -6.89
C LEU A 175 4.97 -5.20 -7.98
N ARG A 176 4.98 -6.54 -8.07
CA ARG A 176 5.79 -7.26 -9.05
C ARG A 176 5.38 -6.90 -10.48
N LYS A 177 4.08 -6.94 -10.80
CA LYS A 177 3.58 -6.59 -12.14
C LYS A 177 3.89 -5.13 -12.51
N ILE A 178 3.86 -4.19 -11.55
CA ILE A 178 4.29 -2.80 -11.79
C ILE A 178 5.76 -2.77 -12.20
N VAL A 179 6.63 -3.43 -11.43
CA VAL A 179 8.08 -3.49 -11.69
C VAL A 179 8.37 -4.13 -13.05
N ASP A 180 7.61 -5.15 -13.45
CA ASP A 180 7.74 -5.81 -14.76
C ASP A 180 7.31 -4.90 -15.95
N VAL A 181 6.51 -3.85 -15.70
CA VAL A 181 6.03 -2.91 -16.72
C VAL A 181 6.96 -1.71 -16.90
N VAL A 182 7.53 -1.21 -15.80
CA VAL A 182 8.34 0.01 -15.79
C VAL A 182 9.83 -0.29 -16.01
N THR A 183 10.63 0.72 -16.34
CA THR A 183 12.11 0.55 -16.40
C THR A 183 12.69 0.44 -14.99
N PRO A 184 13.92 -0.11 -14.82
CA PRO A 184 14.56 -0.19 -13.49
C PRO A 184 14.64 1.15 -12.76
N LEU A 185 14.92 2.23 -13.48
CA LEU A 185 14.98 3.59 -12.92
C LEU A 185 13.59 4.06 -12.46
N GLN A 186 12.56 3.88 -13.29
CA GLN A 186 11.17 4.16 -12.93
C GLN A 186 10.70 3.34 -11.71
N ALA A 187 11.09 2.06 -11.63
CA ALA A 187 10.79 1.21 -10.47
C ALA A 187 11.43 1.77 -9.20
N VAL A 188 12.70 2.21 -9.25
CA VAL A 188 13.36 2.84 -8.10
C VAL A 188 12.66 4.14 -7.69
N GLU A 189 12.28 5.00 -8.63
CA GLU A 189 11.54 6.22 -8.31
C GLU A 189 10.20 5.92 -7.62
N PHE A 190 9.44 4.97 -8.17
CA PHE A 190 8.18 4.51 -7.59
C PHE A 190 8.35 3.97 -6.17
N LEU A 191 9.31 3.07 -5.95
CA LEU A 191 9.60 2.48 -4.64
C LEU A 191 10.03 3.55 -3.63
N LEU A 192 10.89 4.48 -4.04
CA LEU A 192 11.35 5.60 -3.21
C LEU A 192 10.20 6.52 -2.84
N ALA A 193 9.34 6.88 -3.79
CA ALA A 193 8.15 7.69 -3.55
C ALA A 193 7.19 6.99 -2.59
N GLY A 194 6.99 5.68 -2.74
CA GLY A 194 6.19 4.87 -1.82
C GLY A 194 6.74 4.91 -0.40
N LYS A 195 8.06 4.77 -0.23
CA LYS A 195 8.70 4.86 1.09
C LYS A 195 8.58 6.25 1.70
N ARG A 196 8.77 7.31 0.90
CA ARG A 196 8.60 8.71 1.33
C ARG A 196 7.17 8.99 1.78
N LEU A 197 6.17 8.48 1.05
CA LEU A 197 4.76 8.62 1.40
C LEU A 197 4.47 7.98 2.76
N GLN A 198 4.92 6.74 2.98
CA GLN A 198 4.73 6.05 4.26
C GLN A 198 5.38 6.79 5.44
N LEU A 199 6.64 7.22 5.29
CA LEU A 199 7.33 7.98 6.33
C LEU A 199 6.65 9.32 6.63
N SER A 200 6.23 10.03 5.59
CA SER A 200 5.53 11.32 5.73
C SER A 200 4.19 11.16 6.42
N LEU A 201 3.45 10.10 6.09
CA LEU A 201 2.17 9.79 6.75
C LEU A 201 2.39 9.49 8.23
N HIS A 202 3.42 8.71 8.56
CA HIS A 202 3.78 8.38 9.93
C HIS A 202 4.12 9.62 10.76
N ASP A 203 5.01 10.49 10.24
CA ASP A 203 5.41 11.71 10.94
C ASP A 203 4.23 12.66 11.17
N ARG A 204 3.40 12.86 10.15
CA ARG A 204 2.17 13.65 10.27
C ARG A 204 1.17 13.00 11.23
N GLY A 205 1.10 11.67 11.24
CA GLY A 205 0.24 10.90 12.12
C GLY A 205 0.62 11.08 13.58
N ARG A 206 1.91 11.08 13.91
CA ARG A 206 2.41 11.35 15.28
C ARG A 206 2.03 12.76 15.75
N VAL A 207 2.32 13.78 14.92
CA VAL A 207 1.96 15.18 15.23
C VAL A 207 0.46 15.33 15.50
N ARG A 208 -0.40 14.64 14.72
CA ARG A 208 -1.85 14.68 14.91
C ARG A 208 -2.31 13.94 16.18
N ALA A 209 -1.67 12.82 16.51
CA ALA A 209 -1.97 12.08 17.73
C ALA A 209 -1.68 12.92 18.98
N ASP A 210 -0.57 13.66 18.98
CA ASP A 210 -0.19 14.54 20.09
C ASP A 210 -1.20 15.69 20.28
N VAL A 211 -1.67 16.28 19.18
CA VAL A 211 -2.70 17.35 19.22
C VAL A 211 -4.03 16.82 19.76
N CYS A 212 -4.46 15.62 19.36
CA CYS A 212 -5.69 15.02 19.87
C CYS A 212 -5.56 14.53 21.32
N GLY A 213 -4.39 14.01 21.72
CA GLY A 213 -4.10 13.58 23.09
C GLY A 213 -3.95 14.74 24.08
N GLY A 214 -3.57 15.92 23.61
CA GLY A 214 -3.43 17.15 24.42
C GLY A 214 -4.75 17.77 24.91
N VAL A 215 -5.91 17.28 24.45
CA VAL A 215 -7.23 17.78 24.89
C VAL A 215 -7.71 17.07 26.17
N GLY A 216 -7.04 16.02 26.64
CA GLY A 216 -7.42 15.24 27.82
C GLY A 216 -6.96 15.78 29.19
N GLY A 217 -6.23 16.90 29.24
CA GLY A 217 -5.75 17.50 30.50
C GLY A 217 -6.72 18.49 31.16
N ALA A 218 -7.87 18.77 30.54
CA ALA A 218 -8.86 19.71 31.04
C ALA A 218 -10.29 19.24 30.69
N ALA A 219 -10.63 18.04 31.12
CA ALA A 219 -12.02 17.65 31.31
C ALA A 219 -12.12 16.97 32.67
N VAL A 220 -12.90 17.64 33.53
CA VAL A 220 -13.23 17.38 34.94
C VAL A 220 -13.50 15.91 35.26
#